data_AF-A0AAV2S7H5-F1
#
_entry.id   AF-A0AAV2S7H5-F1
#
_cell.length_a   1.000
_cell.length_b   1.000
_cell.length_c   1.000
_cell.angle_alpha   90.00
_cell.angle_beta   90.00
_cell.angle_gamma   90.00
#
_symmetry.space_group_name_H-M   'P 1'
#
loop_
_entity.id
_entity.type
_entity.pdbx_description
1 polymer ?
#
loop_
_entity_poly.entity_id
_entity_poly.type
_entity_poly.pdbx_seq_one_letter_code
_entity_poly.pdbx_strand_id
1 'polypeptide(L)'
;EKLTHSLIERVMKCSTQRYSKSDSVHQLLFASAEAEKSDMAKNIVKKLGLQLNVDSLKRQCNYYVKQYRTEPLLTLLAVEANNYPSMMLYECLLDIYYKQSDAEKGLGLWTDMQEKETIPSDSFLRTLSNLLTASNKKVPFQVPR
;
A
#
# COMPACT_ATOMS: atom_id res chain seq x y z
N GLU A 1 -20.41 -12.21 -9.55
CA GLU A 1 -19.09 -12.14 -10.22
C GLU A 1 -19.09 -11.74 -11.70
N LYS A 2 -20.03 -12.18 -12.56
CA LYS A 2 -20.04 -11.77 -13.99
C LYS A 2 -20.35 -10.27 -14.23
N LEU A 3 -21.13 -9.63 -13.36
CA LEU A 3 -21.51 -8.21 -13.46
C LEU A 3 -20.37 -7.24 -13.13
N THR A 4 -19.53 -7.57 -12.14
CA THR A 4 -18.37 -6.73 -11.79
C THR A 4 -17.32 -6.77 -12.88
N HIS A 5 -17.19 -7.89 -13.58
CA HIS A 5 -16.29 -8.03 -14.73
C HIS A 5 -16.67 -7.11 -15.90
N SER A 6 -17.94 -7.12 -16.32
CA SER A 6 -18.38 -6.33 -17.47
C SER A 6 -18.33 -4.82 -17.20
N LEU A 7 -18.49 -4.41 -15.94
CA LEU A 7 -18.36 -3.02 -15.53
C LEU A 7 -16.90 -2.55 -15.53
N ILE A 8 -15.97 -3.36 -15.00
CA ILE A 8 -14.52 -3.05 -15.05
C ILE A 8 -14.06 -2.92 -16.50
N GLU A 9 -14.45 -3.85 -17.38
CA GLU A 9 -14.09 -3.79 -18.80
C GLU A 9 -14.67 -2.55 -19.51
N ARG A 10 -15.93 -2.17 -19.21
CA ARG A 10 -16.53 -0.95 -19.78
C ARG A 10 -15.81 0.32 -19.30
N VAL A 11 -15.55 0.43 -18.00
CA VAL A 11 -14.84 1.58 -17.44
C VAL A 11 -13.44 1.70 -18.02
N MET A 12 -12.72 0.58 -18.12
CA MET A 12 -11.40 0.53 -18.76
C MET A 12 -11.45 0.94 -20.24
N LYS A 13 -12.40 0.42 -21.02
CA LYS A 13 -12.55 0.78 -22.44
C LYS A 13 -12.83 2.28 -22.63
N CYS A 14 -13.55 2.92 -21.71
CA CYS A 14 -13.82 4.36 -21.74
C CYS A 14 -12.62 5.20 -21.31
N SER A 15 -11.86 4.78 -20.28
CA SER A 15 -10.68 5.53 -19.82
C SER A 15 -9.50 5.44 -20.80
N THR A 16 -9.34 4.32 -21.51
CA THR A 16 -8.28 4.17 -22.52
C THR A 16 -8.48 4.99 -23.80
N GLN A 17 -9.62 5.68 -23.95
CA GLN A 17 -9.80 6.66 -25.02
C GLN A 17 -9.04 7.98 -24.75
N ARG A 18 -8.64 8.23 -23.50
CA ARG A 18 -7.94 9.47 -23.09
C ARG A 18 -6.58 9.23 -22.42
N TYR A 19 -6.37 8.06 -21.84
CA TYR A 19 -5.14 7.69 -21.14
C TYR A 19 -4.58 6.39 -21.69
N SER A 20 -3.29 6.10 -21.45
CA SER A 20 -2.76 4.79 -21.80
C SER A 20 -3.49 3.68 -21.02
N LYS A 21 -3.47 2.45 -21.54
CA LYS A 21 -4.04 1.29 -20.85
C LYS A 21 -3.46 1.13 -19.45
N SER A 22 -2.16 1.35 -19.30
CA SER A 22 -1.49 1.29 -18.00
C SER A 22 -2.03 2.34 -17.02
N ASP A 23 -2.12 3.60 -17.44
CA ASP A 23 -2.61 4.68 -16.57
C ASP A 23 -4.06 4.46 -16.13
N SER A 24 -4.88 3.92 -17.02
CA SER A 24 -6.28 3.59 -16.75
C SER A 24 -6.43 2.49 -15.69
N VAL A 25 -5.55 1.48 -15.71
CA VAL A 25 -5.53 0.41 -14.68
C VAL A 25 -5.10 0.98 -13.34
N HIS A 26 -4.09 1.87 -13.31
CA HIS A 26 -3.64 2.53 -12.09
C HIS A 26 -4.74 3.39 -11.46
N GLN A 27 -5.42 4.22 -12.26
CA GLN A 27 -6.54 5.04 -11.76
C GLN A 27 -7.65 4.18 -11.17
N LEU A 28 -8.00 3.06 -11.82
CA LEU A 28 -9.03 2.17 -11.32
C LEU A 28 -8.59 1.44 -10.05
N LEU A 29 -7.34 1.02 -9.95
CA LEU A 29 -6.76 0.43 -8.74
C LEU A 29 -6.83 1.42 -7.57
N PHE A 30 -6.36 2.66 -7.78
CA PHE A 30 -6.36 3.68 -6.73
C PHE A 30 -7.77 4.06 -6.31
N ALA A 31 -8.69 4.28 -7.26
CA ALA A 31 -10.09 4.54 -6.94
C ALA A 31 -10.73 3.37 -6.17
N SER A 32 -10.36 2.12 -6.48
CA SER A 32 -10.84 0.95 -5.74
C SER A 32 -10.28 0.90 -4.31
N ALA A 33 -9.01 1.26 -4.13
CA ALA A 33 -8.38 1.36 -2.82
C ALA A 33 -8.97 2.50 -1.98
N GLU A 34 -9.25 3.65 -2.59
CA GLU A 34 -9.90 4.78 -1.93
C GLU A 34 -11.35 4.51 -1.54
N ALA A 35 -12.02 3.62 -2.28
CA ALA A 35 -13.37 3.14 -1.96
C ALA A 35 -13.37 1.89 -1.06
N GLU A 36 -12.20 1.46 -0.56
CA GLU A 36 -12.03 0.30 0.32
C GLU A 36 -12.57 -1.02 -0.28
N LYS A 37 -12.62 -1.10 -1.62
CA LYS A 37 -13.09 -2.27 -2.36
C LYS A 37 -11.94 -3.22 -2.64
N SER A 38 -11.45 -3.90 -1.61
CA SER A 38 -10.31 -4.82 -1.69
C SER A 38 -10.49 -5.93 -2.74
N ASP A 39 -11.70 -6.50 -2.85
CA ASP A 39 -12.00 -7.51 -3.88
C ASP A 39 -11.91 -6.97 -5.31
N MET A 40 -12.31 -5.70 -5.51
CA MET A 40 -12.22 -5.06 -6.81
C MET A 40 -10.76 -4.77 -7.16
N ALA A 41 -9.99 -4.25 -6.21
CA ALA A 41 -8.56 -4.03 -6.36
C ALA A 41 -7.82 -5.34 -6.71
N LYS A 42 -8.08 -6.44 -5.97
CA LYS A 42 -7.53 -7.78 -6.25
C LYS A 42 -7.87 -8.26 -7.66
N ASN A 43 -9.12 -8.09 -8.08
CA ASN A 43 -9.56 -8.48 -9.41
C ASN A 43 -8.87 -7.68 -10.53
N ILE A 44 -8.64 -6.38 -10.32
CA ILE A 44 -7.93 -5.51 -11.27
C ILE A 44 -6.50 -6.03 -11.46
N VAL A 45 -5.77 -6.31 -10.37
CA VAL A 45 -4.40 -6.82 -10.43
C VAL A 45 -4.33 -8.17 -11.13
N LYS A 46 -5.19 -9.11 -10.71
CA LYS A 46 -5.20 -10.48 -11.24
C LYS A 46 -5.55 -10.56 -12.72
N LYS A 47 -6.52 -9.76 -13.18
CA LYS A 47 -7.08 -9.89 -14.54
C LYS A 47 -6.38 -9.02 -15.57
N LEU A 48 -5.89 -7.84 -15.18
CA LEU A 48 -5.39 -6.86 -16.13
C LEU A 48 -3.87 -6.89 -16.29
N GLY A 49 -3.16 -7.69 -15.49
CA GLY A 49 -1.71 -7.84 -15.58
C GLY A 49 -1.01 -6.51 -15.36
N LEU A 50 -0.93 -6.08 -14.11
CA LEU A 50 -0.34 -4.79 -13.76
C LEU A 50 1.16 -4.79 -14.03
N GLN A 51 1.57 -4.00 -15.03
CA GLN A 51 2.90 -3.41 -15.03
C GLN A 51 2.82 -2.11 -14.25
N LEU A 52 3.21 -2.17 -12.97
CA LEU A 52 3.14 -1.03 -12.07
C LEU A 52 4.16 0.02 -12.49
N ASN A 53 3.68 1.23 -12.73
CA ASN A 53 4.54 2.40 -12.82
C ASN A 53 4.88 2.83 -11.39
N VAL A 54 6.08 2.47 -10.94
CA VAL A 54 6.57 2.73 -9.58
C VAL A 54 6.52 4.22 -9.23
N ASP A 55 6.81 5.12 -10.18
CA ASP A 55 6.76 6.57 -9.93
C ASP A 55 5.33 7.06 -9.72
N SER A 56 4.39 6.56 -10.51
CA SER A 56 2.96 6.89 -10.35
C SER A 56 2.45 6.42 -9.00
N LEU A 57 2.80 5.19 -8.63
CA LEU A 57 2.47 4.63 -7.33
C LEU A 57 3.08 5.45 -6.19
N LYS A 58 4.37 5.77 -6.26
CA LYS A 58 5.06 6.57 -5.26
C LYS A 58 4.42 7.94 -5.08
N ARG A 59 4.03 8.61 -6.18
CA ARG A 59 3.29 9.88 -6.10
C ARG A 59 1.96 9.73 -5.36
N GLN A 60 1.21 8.67 -5.65
CA GLN A 60 -0.07 8.42 -4.99
C GLN A 60 0.10 8.08 -3.51
N CYS A 61 1.07 7.23 -3.15
CA CYS A 61 1.39 6.91 -1.76
C CYS A 61 1.81 8.16 -0.99
N ASN A 62 2.67 9.01 -1.56
CA ASN A 62 3.06 10.29 -0.97
C ASN A 62 1.85 11.20 -0.74
N TYR A 63 0.87 11.19 -1.64
CA TYR A 63 -0.38 11.91 -1.46
C TYR A 63 -1.17 11.36 -0.26
N TYR A 64 -1.33 10.04 -0.14
CA TYR A 64 -2.00 9.42 1.00
C TYR A 64 -1.31 9.71 2.33
N VAL A 65 0.02 9.65 2.37
CA VAL A 65 0.83 10.01 3.55
C VAL A 65 0.59 11.45 3.98
N LYS A 66 0.59 12.40 3.05
CA LYS A 66 0.31 13.82 3.34
C LYS A 66 -1.09 14.04 3.91
N GLN A 67 -2.04 13.21 3.52
CA GLN A 67 -3.43 13.27 3.97
C GLN A 67 -3.73 12.32 5.15
N TYR A 68 -2.71 11.65 5.70
CA TYR A 68 -2.87 10.66 6.77
C TYR A 68 -3.87 9.53 6.44
N ARG A 69 -4.01 9.17 5.15
CA ARG A 69 -4.96 8.14 4.69
C ARG A 69 -4.31 6.76 4.74
N THR A 70 -4.66 5.97 5.75
CA THR A 70 -4.15 4.61 5.97
C THR A 70 -4.90 3.56 5.16
N GLU A 71 -6.23 3.66 5.04
CA GLU A 71 -7.07 2.63 4.41
C GLU A 71 -6.70 2.32 2.95
N PRO A 72 -6.42 3.31 2.08
CA PRO A 72 -6.00 3.01 0.72
C PRO A 72 -4.66 2.28 0.68
N LEU A 73 -3.72 2.62 1.57
CA LEU A 73 -2.40 1.97 1.65
C LEU A 73 -2.54 0.53 2.16
N LEU A 74 -3.38 0.28 3.16
CA LEU A 74 -3.68 -1.07 3.65
C LEU A 74 -4.36 -1.92 2.57
N THR A 75 -5.29 -1.33 1.81
CA THR A 75 -5.93 -2.03 0.70
C THR A 75 -4.92 -2.42 -0.38
N LEU A 76 -4.01 -1.51 -0.75
CA LEU A 76 -2.95 -1.79 -1.71
C LEU A 76 -1.99 -2.87 -1.20
N LEU A 77 -1.65 -2.86 0.09
CA LEU A 77 -0.81 -3.87 0.73
C LEU A 77 -1.48 -5.25 0.77
N ALA A 78 -2.80 -5.30 0.97
CA ALA A 78 -3.57 -6.55 0.98
C ALA A 78 -3.79 -7.15 -0.42
N VAL A 79 -3.56 -6.37 -1.47
CA VAL A 79 -3.76 -6.74 -2.87
C VAL A 79 -2.47 -7.30 -3.49
N GLU A 80 -1.34 -7.23 -2.79
CA GLU A 80 -0.04 -7.66 -3.30
C GLU A 80 -0.06 -9.10 -3.83
N ALA A 81 0.12 -9.20 -5.15
CA ALA A 81 0.43 -10.43 -5.84
C ALA A 81 1.90 -10.37 -6.25
N ASN A 82 2.80 -10.89 -5.41
CA ASN A 82 4.22 -11.21 -5.65
C ASN A 82 5.15 -10.17 -6.32
N ASN A 83 4.69 -8.96 -6.67
CA ASN A 83 5.41 -8.03 -7.55
C ASN A 83 5.15 -6.54 -7.26
N TYR A 84 4.55 -6.25 -6.10
CA TYR A 84 4.27 -4.88 -5.66
C TYR A 84 5.36 -4.47 -4.64
N PRO A 85 5.80 -3.21 -4.60
CA PRO A 85 6.84 -2.79 -3.67
C PRO A 85 6.31 -2.72 -2.22
N SER A 86 6.14 -3.88 -1.58
CA SER A 86 5.61 -4.04 -0.22
C SER A 86 6.28 -3.12 0.77
N MET A 87 7.61 -3.08 0.70
CA MET A 87 8.44 -2.27 1.58
C MET A 87 8.07 -0.79 1.51
N MET A 88 7.80 -0.26 0.31
CA MET A 88 7.41 1.15 0.15
C MET A 88 6.04 1.43 0.81
N LEU A 89 5.09 0.50 0.74
CA LEU A 89 3.80 0.64 1.42
C LEU A 89 3.95 0.59 2.93
N TYR A 90 4.76 -0.33 3.46
CA TYR A 90 5.08 -0.41 4.88
C TYR A 90 5.74 0.89 5.39
N GLU A 91 6.70 1.45 4.64
CA GLU A 91 7.32 2.72 5.00
C GLU A 91 6.32 3.89 4.99
N CYS A 92 5.41 3.94 4.01
CA CYS A 92 4.36 4.96 3.97
C CYS A 92 3.40 4.86 5.17
N LEU A 93 2.97 3.65 5.51
CA LEU A 93 2.11 3.42 6.68
C LEU A 93 2.83 3.79 7.97
N LEU A 94 4.10 3.40 8.12
CA LEU A 94 4.91 3.72 9.29
C LEU A 94 5.12 5.23 9.44
N ASP A 95 5.32 5.98 8.36
CA ASP A 95 5.44 7.45 8.41
C ASP A 95 4.16 8.10 8.94
N ILE A 96 2.98 7.61 8.51
CA ILE A 96 1.70 8.07 9.05
C ILE A 96 1.60 7.77 10.56
N TYR A 97 1.88 6.54 10.97
CA TYR A 97 1.81 6.13 12.37
C TYR A 97 2.83 6.85 13.25
N TYR A 98 4.03 7.11 12.73
CA TYR A 98 5.05 7.92 13.40
C TYR A 98 4.52 9.32 13.70
N LYS A 99 3.97 10.00 12.68
CA LYS A 99 3.39 11.35 12.83
C LYS A 99 2.19 11.39 13.76
N GLN A 100 1.46 10.27 13.90
CA GLN A 100 0.34 10.11 14.81
C GLN A 100 0.74 9.61 16.21
N SER A 101 2.03 9.32 16.44
CA SER A 101 2.53 8.64 17.65
C SER A 101 1.80 7.31 17.96
N ASP A 102 1.33 6.62 16.92
CA ASP A 102 0.58 5.36 17.04
C ASP A 102 1.54 4.16 17.03
N ALA A 103 2.24 3.99 18.15
CA ALA A 103 3.23 2.93 18.30
C ALA A 103 2.62 1.51 18.28
N GLU A 104 1.34 1.36 18.59
CA GLU A 104 0.66 0.06 18.52
C GLU A 104 0.48 -0.39 17.08
N LYS A 105 -0.02 0.49 16.20
CA LYS A 105 -0.11 0.17 14.77
C LYS A 105 1.27 0.01 14.13
N GLY A 106 2.27 0.77 14.58
CA GLY A 106 3.67 0.57 14.18
C GLY A 106 4.17 -0.85 14.49
N LEU A 107 3.90 -1.37 15.69
CA LEU A 107 4.20 -2.78 16.03
C LEU A 107 3.38 -3.76 15.19
N GLY A 108 2.12 -3.45 14.91
CA GLY A 108 1.28 -4.26 14.03
C GLY A 108 1.92 -4.47 12.65
N LEU A 109 2.52 -3.42 12.06
CA LEU A 109 3.26 -3.55 10.79
C LEU A 109 4.46 -4.50 10.93
N TRP A 110 5.21 -4.40 12.02
CA TRP A 110 6.34 -5.30 12.27
C TRP A 110 5.90 -6.77 12.30
N THR A 111 4.84 -7.07 13.05
CA THR A 111 4.29 -8.43 13.16
C THR A 111 3.82 -8.95 11.80
N ASP A 112 3.07 -8.13 11.05
CA ASP A 112 2.59 -8.49 9.71
C ASP A 112 3.74 -8.78 8.72
N MET A 113 4.85 -8.02 8.80
CA MET A 113 6.04 -8.31 8.01
C MET A 113 6.70 -9.64 8.38
N GLN A 114 6.71 -10.02 9.66
CA GLN A 114 7.24 -11.33 10.07
C GLN A 114 6.36 -12.47 9.55
N GLU A 115 5.04 -12.33 9.67
CA GLU A 115 4.07 -13.34 9.20
C GLU A 115 4.12 -13.54 7.68
N LYS A 116 4.41 -12.47 6.92
CA LYS A 116 4.54 -12.50 5.46
C LYS A 116 5.97 -12.73 4.97
N GLU A 117 6.92 -13.00 5.87
CA GLU A 117 8.33 -13.18 5.55
C GLU A 117 8.92 -11.99 4.73
N THR A 118 8.40 -10.79 4.96
CA THR A 118 8.86 -9.57 4.28
C THR A 118 10.09 -9.02 4.98
N ILE A 119 11.19 -8.87 4.24
CA ILE A 119 12.44 -8.35 4.77
C ILE A 119 12.32 -6.83 5.00
N PRO A 120 12.44 -6.35 6.25
CA PRO A 120 12.39 -4.92 6.55
C PRO A 120 13.64 -4.19 6.07
N SER A 121 13.48 -2.94 5.63
CA SER A 121 14.61 -2.06 5.36
C SER A 121 15.22 -1.53 6.65
N ASP A 122 16.50 -1.19 6.63
CA ASP A 122 17.16 -0.55 7.78
C ASP A 122 16.48 0.77 8.19
N SER A 123 15.99 1.51 7.19
CA SER A 123 15.26 2.77 7.39
C SER A 123 13.96 2.53 8.17
N PHE A 124 13.21 1.49 7.81
CA PHE A 124 12.01 1.08 8.52
C PHE A 124 12.32 0.71 9.96
N LEU A 125 13.33 -0.13 10.20
CA LEU A 125 13.70 -0.56 11.56
C LEU A 125 14.10 0.62 12.46
N ARG A 126 14.88 1.57 11.95
CA ARG A 126 15.27 2.78 12.70
C ARG A 126 14.07 3.68 12.99
N THR A 127 13.19 3.87 12.01
CA THR A 127 11.98 4.69 12.18
C THR A 127 11.05 4.07 13.21
N LEU A 128 10.84 2.76 13.15
CA LEU A 128 10.03 2.03 14.10
C LEU A 128 10.67 2.06 15.50
N SER A 129 11.98 1.83 15.63
CA SER A 129 12.64 1.90 16.94
C SER A 129 12.49 3.27 17.60
N ASN A 130 12.55 4.34 16.80
CA ASN A 130 12.33 5.70 17.28
C ASN A 130 10.89 5.90 17.77
N LEU A 131 9.90 5.44 17.01
CA LEU A 131 8.49 5.47 17.42
C LEU A 131 8.25 4.73 18.73
N LEU A 132 8.74 3.49 18.84
CA LEU A 132 8.56 2.65 20.03
C LEU A 132 9.22 3.29 21.26
N THR A 133 10.44 3.77 21.11
CA THR A 133 11.18 4.40 22.21
C THR A 133 10.49 5.67 22.68
N ALA A 134 10.03 6.53 21.76
CA ALA A 134 9.28 7.74 22.09
C ALA A 134 7.96 7.45 22.82
N SER A 135 7.35 6.29 22.56
CA SER A 135 6.14 5.82 23.23
C SER A 135 6.40 4.89 24.43
N ASN A 136 7.64 4.82 24.95
CA ASN A 136 8.04 3.94 26.06
C ASN A 136 7.71 2.45 25.84
N LYS A 137 7.70 1.99 24.59
CA LYS A 137 7.53 0.57 24.23
C LYS A 137 8.89 -0.10 23.99
N LYS A 138 8.97 -1.39 24.31
CA LYS A 138 10.16 -2.22 24.04
C LYS A 138 10.34 -2.42 22.54
N VAL A 139 11.57 -2.26 22.05
CA VAL A 139 11.95 -2.59 20.67
C VAL A 139 12.18 -4.11 20.57
N PRO A 140 11.42 -4.86 19.74
CA PRO A 140 11.47 -6.32 19.69
C PRO A 140 12.53 -6.88 18.72
N PHE A 141 13.35 -6.02 18.12
CA PHE A 141 14.35 -6.38 17.13
C PHE A 141 15.68 -5.66 17.38
N GLN A 142 16.74 -6.12 16.73
CA GLN A 142 18.01 -5.43 16.75
C GLN A 142 17.95 -4.21 15.83
N VAL A 143 18.29 -3.02 16.37
CA VAL A 143 18.34 -1.79 15.59
C VAL A 143 19.62 -1.80 14.73
N PRO A 144 19.52 -1.63 13.40
CA PRO A 144 20.69 -1.50 12.54
C PRO A 144 21.56 -0.29 12.94
N ARG A 145 22.88 -0.43 12.81
CA ARG A 145 23.86 0.62 13.14
C ARG A 145 23.96 1.67 12.07
#